data_AF-A0AAX3X289-F1
#
_entry.id   AF-A0AAX3X289-F1
#
_cell.length_a   1.000
_cell.length_b   1.000
_cell.length_c   1.000
_cell.angle_alpha   90.00
_cell.angle_beta   90.00
_cell.angle_gamma   90.00
#
_symmetry.space_group_name_H-M   'P 1'
#
loop_
_entity.id
_entity.type
_entity.pdbx_description
1 polymer ?
#
loop_
_entity_poly.entity_id
_entity_poly.type
_entity_poly.pdbx_seq_one_letter_code
_entity_poly.pdbx_strand_id
1 'polypeptide(L)'
;MRYIIILSIIMVPLFILISCKEKDGDLVGASVTSDEANAIAMNNYNLSTINNVELRHLSDEEFDNIPFEEAKDKTPVYFVIKGIDKNKKEVIVFVNSNEKRFNYIKY
;
A
#
# COMPACT_ATOMS: atom_id res chain seq x y z
N MET A 1 -17.42 -6.79 -66.23
CA MET A 1 -18.36 -6.60 -65.10
C MET A 1 -17.54 -6.41 -63.85
N ARG A 2 -17.63 -5.22 -63.23
CA ARG A 2 -16.90 -4.84 -62.02
C ARG A 2 -17.70 -5.31 -60.81
N TYR A 3 -17.13 -6.18 -59.98
CA TYR A 3 -17.67 -6.48 -58.65
C TYR A 3 -16.98 -5.59 -57.63
N ILE A 4 -17.77 -4.67 -57.07
CA ILE A 4 -17.50 -3.95 -55.82
C ILE A 4 -17.92 -4.91 -54.70
N ILE A 5 -17.00 -5.25 -53.79
CA ILE A 5 -17.36 -5.83 -52.49
C ILE A 5 -16.56 -5.10 -51.41
N ILE A 6 -17.34 -4.57 -50.48
CA ILE A 6 -17.08 -3.77 -49.29
C ILE A 6 -16.59 -4.70 -48.17
N LEU A 7 -15.69 -4.24 -47.29
CA LEU A 7 -15.38 -4.68 -45.90
C LEU A 7 -13.86 -4.61 -45.69
N SER A 8 -13.27 -3.96 -44.69
CA SER A 8 -13.77 -3.57 -43.39
C SER A 8 -12.95 -2.35 -42.94
N ILE A 9 -13.64 -1.30 -42.50
CA ILE A 9 -13.02 -0.17 -41.81
C ILE A 9 -12.52 -0.72 -40.47
N ILE A 10 -11.20 -0.80 -40.31
CA ILE A 10 -10.55 -1.12 -39.04
C ILE A 10 -10.86 0.08 -38.12
N MET A 11 -11.93 -0.06 -37.35
CA MET A 11 -12.26 0.86 -36.26
C MET A 11 -11.20 0.66 -35.18
N VAL A 12 -10.13 1.46 -35.23
CA VAL A 12 -9.12 1.53 -34.18
C VAL A 12 -9.82 2.07 -32.93
N PRO A 13 -9.87 1.32 -31.82
CA PRO A 13 -10.34 1.89 -30.56
C PRO A 13 -9.31 2.94 -30.14
N LEU A 14 -9.74 4.20 -30.18
CA LEU A 14 -9.03 5.33 -29.60
C LEU A 14 -8.97 5.05 -28.09
N PHE A 15 -7.90 4.43 -27.63
CA PHE A 15 -7.55 4.37 -26.21
C PHE A 15 -7.26 5.81 -25.80
N ILE A 16 -8.31 6.52 -25.39
CA ILE A 16 -8.20 7.76 -24.64
C ILE A 16 -7.54 7.35 -23.33
N LEU A 17 -6.22 7.52 -23.27
CA LEU A 17 -5.50 7.60 -22.02
C LEU A 17 -6.09 8.82 -21.31
N ILE A 18 -7.11 8.58 -20.48
CA ILE A 18 -7.53 9.52 -19.45
C ILE A 18 -6.32 9.60 -18.52
N SER A 19 -5.40 10.52 -18.83
CA SER A 19 -4.43 11.00 -17.88
C SER A 19 -5.26 11.66 -16.78
N CYS A 20 -5.50 10.91 -15.71
CA CYS A 20 -6.00 11.46 -14.47
C CYS A 20 -4.97 12.49 -14.00
N LYS A 21 -5.18 13.76 -14.37
CA LYS A 21 -4.62 14.88 -13.63
C LYS A 21 -5.46 15.00 -12.36
N GLU A 22 -5.06 14.28 -11.33
CA GLU A 22 -5.58 14.54 -9.99
C GLU A 22 -5.18 15.96 -9.60
N LYS A 23 -6.18 16.75 -9.23
CA LYS A 23 -6.01 18.10 -8.71
C LYS A 23 -5.50 17.97 -7.28
N ASP A 24 -4.32 18.52 -7.00
CA ASP A 24 -3.84 18.83 -5.66
C ASP A 24 -4.82 19.79 -4.96
N GLY A 25 -5.87 19.24 -4.35
CA GLY A 25 -6.38 19.77 -3.09
C GLY A 25 -5.58 19.12 -1.97
N ASP A 26 -5.40 19.81 -0.84
CA ASP A 26 -4.74 19.31 0.39
C ASP A 26 -5.36 17.98 0.87
N LEU A 27 -5.06 16.89 0.19
CA LEU A 27 -5.23 15.55 0.70
C LEU A 27 -4.09 15.38 1.69
N VAL A 28 -4.43 15.41 2.97
CA VAL A 28 -3.51 15.04 4.05
C VAL A 28 -3.28 13.53 3.92
N GLY A 29 -2.49 13.15 2.92
CA GLY A 29 -2.13 11.78 2.61
C GLY A 29 -1.25 11.19 3.70
N ALA A 30 -0.94 9.90 3.57
CA ALA A 30 0.04 9.26 4.43
C ALA A 30 1.33 10.09 4.45
N SER A 31 1.74 10.56 5.63
CA SER A 31 2.99 11.31 5.80
C SER A 31 4.22 10.39 5.72
N VAL A 32 4.04 9.12 6.07
CA VAL A 32 5.03 8.06 5.91
C VAL A 32 4.91 7.48 4.51
N THR A 33 6.04 7.32 3.82
CA THR A 33 6.07 6.69 2.50
C THR A 33 6.21 5.17 2.61
N SER A 34 5.84 4.45 1.54
CA SER A 34 6.02 2.99 1.46
C SER A 34 7.50 2.59 1.68
N ASP A 35 8.44 3.35 1.10
CA ASP A 35 9.88 3.08 1.25
C ASP A 35 10.35 3.26 2.69
N GLU A 36 9.83 4.26 3.40
CA GLU A 36 10.13 4.48 4.82
C GLU A 36 9.55 3.37 5.70
N ALA A 37 8.32 2.93 5.40
CA ALA A 37 7.70 1.82 6.10
C ALA A 37 8.49 0.52 5.88
N ASN A 38 8.94 0.26 4.64
CA ASN A 38 9.79 -0.87 4.30
C ASN A 38 11.15 -0.82 5.01
N ALA A 39 11.77 0.36 5.07
CA ALA A 39 13.02 0.55 5.78
C ALA A 39 12.86 0.26 7.29
N ILE A 40 11.76 0.69 7.92
CA ILE A 40 11.44 0.36 9.31
C ILE A 40 11.30 -1.17 9.48
N ALA A 41 10.55 -1.81 8.57
CA ALA A 41 10.31 -3.25 8.59
C ALA A 41 11.61 -4.07 8.48
N MET A 42 12.50 -3.70 7.57
CA MET A 42 13.79 -4.37 7.39
C MET A 42 14.79 -4.05 8.52
N ASN A 43 14.93 -2.78 8.89
CA ASN A 43 15.98 -2.33 9.82
C ASN A 43 15.63 -2.59 11.28
N ASN A 44 14.39 -2.33 11.70
CA ASN A 44 13.99 -2.45 13.10
C ASN A 44 13.55 -3.87 13.44
N TYR A 45 12.90 -4.56 12.49
CA TYR A 45 12.31 -5.89 12.71
C TYR A 45 13.03 -7.03 12.01
N ASN A 46 14.17 -6.75 11.36
CA ASN A 46 15.02 -7.77 10.75
C ASN A 46 14.31 -8.65 9.71
N LEU A 47 13.32 -8.11 9.00
CA LEU A 47 12.73 -8.78 7.84
C LEU A 47 13.81 -9.01 6.78
N SER A 48 13.96 -10.27 6.38
CA SER A 48 14.86 -10.67 5.29
C SER A 48 14.21 -10.56 3.92
N THR A 49 12.88 -10.65 3.85
CA THR A 49 12.11 -10.56 2.61
C THR A 49 10.78 -9.89 2.91
N ILE A 50 10.37 -8.97 2.03
CA ILE A 50 9.04 -8.38 2.04
C ILE A 50 8.24 -9.06 0.93
N ASN A 51 7.11 -9.67 1.30
CA ASN A 51 6.22 -10.38 0.39
C ASN A 51 5.10 -9.48 -0.10
N ASN A 52 4.60 -8.59 0.77
CA ASN A 52 3.49 -7.70 0.46
C ASN A 52 3.54 -6.44 1.32
N VAL A 53 3.06 -5.32 0.77
CA VAL A 53 2.94 -4.02 1.44
C VAL A 53 1.61 -3.42 1.05
N GLU A 54 0.76 -3.16 2.04
CA GLU A 54 -0.58 -2.59 1.82
C GLU A 54 -0.78 -1.37 2.73
N LEU A 55 -1.26 -0.27 2.17
CA LEU A 55 -1.75 0.87 2.96
C LEU A 55 -3.25 0.70 3.17
N ARG A 56 -3.66 0.38 4.41
CA ARG A 56 -5.08 0.13 4.72
C ARG A 56 -5.43 0.50 6.15
N HIS A 57 -6.73 0.55 6.42
CA HIS A 57 -7.24 0.58 7.79
C HIS A 57 -6.94 -0.76 8.48
N LEU A 58 -6.56 -0.70 9.75
CA LEU A 58 -6.47 -1.89 10.61
C LEU A 58 -7.87 -2.46 10.85
N SER A 59 -7.95 -3.78 11.00
CA SER A 59 -9.16 -4.41 11.56
C SER A 59 -9.29 -4.09 13.05
N ASP A 60 -10.48 -4.27 13.62
CA ASP A 60 -10.72 -4.06 15.05
C ASP A 60 -9.74 -4.88 15.92
N GLU A 61 -9.51 -6.15 15.57
CA GLU A 61 -8.54 -7.00 16.27
C GLU A 61 -7.11 -6.45 16.16
N GLU A 62 -6.70 -5.98 14.99
CA GLU A 62 -5.36 -5.41 14.80
C GLU A 62 -5.19 -4.09 15.56
N PHE A 63 -6.25 -3.27 15.61
CA PHE A 63 -6.30 -2.00 16.31
C PHE A 63 -6.22 -2.19 17.84
N ASP A 64 -6.93 -3.18 18.38
CA ASP A 64 -6.89 -3.51 19.81
C ASP A 64 -5.49 -3.97 20.26
N ASN A 65 -4.71 -4.54 19.34
CA ASN A 65 -3.34 -4.99 19.58
C ASN A 65 -2.29 -3.87 19.48
N ILE A 66 -2.68 -2.62 19.17
CA ILE A 66 -1.74 -1.49 19.14
C ILE A 66 -1.16 -1.30 20.56
N PRO A 67 0.17 -1.41 20.75
CA PRO A 67 0.78 -1.32 22.07
C PRO A 67 0.95 0.13 22.57
N PHE A 68 0.65 1.12 21.72
CA PHE A 68 0.76 2.55 22.03
C PHE A 68 -0.62 3.18 22.14
N GLU A 69 -1.05 3.56 23.35
CA GLU A 69 -2.33 4.26 23.55
C GLU A 69 -2.40 5.57 22.74
N GLU A 70 -1.31 6.32 22.68
CA GLU A 70 -1.22 7.56 21.88
C GLU A 70 -1.48 7.36 20.38
N ALA A 71 -1.25 6.14 19.86
CA ALA A 71 -1.48 5.82 18.46
C ALA A 71 -2.96 5.52 18.17
N LYS A 72 -3.74 5.11 19.18
CA LYS A 72 -5.19 4.87 19.06
C LYS A 72 -5.95 6.18 18.81
N ASP A 73 -5.43 7.29 19.32
CA ASP A 73 -5.97 8.65 19.08
C ASP A 73 -5.52 9.26 17.74
N LYS A 74 -4.74 8.53 16.93
CA LYS A 74 -4.28 8.96 15.60
C LYS A 74 -5.14 8.35 14.50
N THR A 75 -4.53 8.20 13.32
CA THR A 75 -5.16 7.52 12.19
C THR A 75 -5.11 6.00 12.37
N PRO A 76 -6.20 5.27 12.09
CA PRO A 76 -6.21 3.81 12.01
C PRO A 76 -5.62 3.28 10.69
N VAL A 77 -5.09 4.15 9.83
CA VAL A 77 -4.44 3.77 8.57
C VAL A 77 -2.97 3.44 8.79
N TYR A 78 -2.57 2.24 8.36
CA TYR A 78 -1.23 1.69 8.56
C TYR A 78 -0.71 1.07 7.26
N PHE A 79 0.60 1.12 7.08
CA PHE A 79 1.30 0.18 6.20
C PHE A 79 1.37 -1.17 6.90
N VAL A 80 0.73 -2.17 6.29
CA VAL A 80 0.75 -3.56 6.73
C VAL A 80 1.70 -4.32 5.82
N ILE A 81 2.85 -4.68 6.38
CA ILE A 81 3.97 -5.27 5.66
C ILE A 81 4.08 -6.73 6.07
N LYS A 82 3.80 -7.64 5.14
CA LYS A 82 3.96 -9.08 5.35
C LYS A 82 5.30 -9.52 4.78
N GLY A 83 6.04 -10.33 5.53
CA GLY A 83 7.32 -10.84 5.06
C GLY A 83 7.85 -11.99 5.90
N ILE A 84 9.14 -12.29 5.71
CA ILE A 84 9.83 -13.41 6.34
C ILE A 84 11.04 -12.90 7.13
N ASP A 85 11.14 -13.28 8.40
CA ASP A 85 12.28 -12.95 9.26
C ASP A 85 13.52 -13.82 8.97
N LYS A 86 14.65 -13.52 9.62
CA LYS A 86 15.89 -14.31 9.50
C LYS A 86 15.76 -15.78 9.92
N ASN A 87 14.74 -16.13 10.71
CA ASN A 87 14.45 -17.49 11.16
C ASN A 87 13.47 -18.22 10.23
N LYS A 88 13.16 -17.65 9.06
CA LYS A 88 12.19 -18.16 8.09
C LYS A 88 10.75 -18.23 8.63
N LYS A 89 10.40 -17.37 9.58
CA LYS A 89 9.04 -17.22 10.09
C LYS A 89 8.32 -16.09 9.37
N GLU A 90 7.02 -16.28 9.12
CA GLU A 90 6.16 -15.20 8.65
C GLU A 90 5.99 -14.17 9.76
N VAL A 91 6.11 -12.89 9.39
CA VAL A 91 5.95 -11.75 10.30
C VAL A 91 5.16 -10.68 9.59
N ILE A 92 4.26 -10.02 10.32
CA ILE A 92 3.54 -8.85 9.87
C ILE A 92 4.03 -7.65 10.68
N VAL A 93 4.51 -6.62 9.99
CA VAL A 93 4.90 -5.34 10.57
C VAL A 93 3.83 -4.31 10.24
N PHE A 94 3.40 -3.57 11.23
CA PHE A 94 2.43 -2.49 11.12
C PHE A 94 3.16 -1.17 11.36
N VAL A 95 3.05 -0.22 10.45
CA VAL A 95 3.65 1.12 10.57
C VAL A 95 2.55 2.16 10.37
N ASN A 96 2.32 3.04 11.34
CA ASN A 96 1.29 4.08 11.22
C ASN A 96 1.58 5.00 10.03
N SER A 97 0.55 5.32 9.24
CA SER A 97 0.71 6.08 7.99
C SER A 97 1.16 7.52 8.20
N ASN A 98 1.01 8.07 9.42
CA ASN A 98 1.31 9.48 9.72
C ASN A 98 2.43 9.66 10.75
N GLU A 99 2.78 8.62 11.51
CA GLU A 99 3.83 8.70 12.54
C GLU A 99 4.68 7.43 12.60
N LYS A 100 5.91 7.50 12.09
CA LYS A 100 6.84 6.38 12.00
C LYS A 100 7.12 5.73 13.35
N ARG A 101 7.08 6.50 14.45
CA ARG A 101 7.31 5.96 15.80
C ARG A 101 6.26 4.94 16.22
N PHE A 102 5.04 5.03 15.72
CA PHE A 102 3.97 4.09 16.03
C PHE A 102 4.03 2.92 15.06
N ASN A 103 4.86 1.93 15.40
CA ASN A 103 5.00 0.70 14.64
C ASN A 103 5.13 -0.51 15.57
N TYR A 104 4.59 -1.65 15.15
CA TYR A 104 4.59 -2.89 15.94
C TYR A 104 4.57 -4.11 15.03
N ILE A 105 4.72 -5.31 15.61
CA ILE A 105 4.74 -6.58 14.87
C ILE A 105 3.79 -7.62 15.42
N LYS A 106 3.37 -8.53 14.54
CA LYS A 106 2.64 -9.76 14.87
C LYS A 106 3.33 -10.94 14.18
N TYR A 107 3.44 -12.05 14.91
CA TYR A 107 3.95 -13.34 14.44
C TYR A 107 2.80 -14.31 14.17
#